data_AF-A0A952FRH5-F1
#
_entry.id   AF-A0A952FRH5-F1
#
_cell.length_a   1.000
_cell.length_b   1.000
_cell.length_c   1.000
_cell.angle_alpha   90.00
_cell.angle_beta   90.00
_cell.angle_gamma   90.00
#
_symmetry.space_group_name_H-M   'P 1'
#
loop_
_entity.id
_entity.type
_entity.pdbx_description
1 polymer ?
#
loop_
_entity_poly.entity_id
_entity_poly.type
_entity_poly.pdbx_seq_one_letter_code
_entity_poly.pdbx_strand_id
1 'polypeptide(L)'
;MDKQAAPWGATFDSHGWRSLAPIAHSMSPHVYTPEGLFDFTSEPAIEALKLMKQIMAVANPDILLEGASDAGVNGTPDEVAFAAQRVGLYFKYFNAPLRMAASWDDPKALHLGPLPRFANGEGSTVFWTTGCALFKYGQNK
;
A
#
# COMPACT_ATOMS: atom_id res chain seq x y z
N MET A 1 17.21 7.29 -23.00
CA MET A 1 16.48 6.51 -21.97
C MET A 1 17.52 5.59 -21.34
N ASP A 2 17.89 5.83 -20.08
CA ASP A 2 18.87 4.99 -19.40
C ASP A 2 18.35 3.56 -19.34
N LYS A 3 19.11 2.61 -19.91
CA LYS A 3 18.70 1.20 -20.07
C LYS A 3 18.56 0.42 -18.75
N GLN A 4 18.77 1.08 -17.61
CA GLN A 4 18.76 0.48 -16.28
C GLN A 4 17.70 1.08 -15.34
N ALA A 5 16.99 2.14 -15.75
CA ALA A 5 15.94 2.71 -14.92
C ALA A 5 14.64 1.91 -15.09
N ALA A 6 13.94 1.66 -13.99
CA ALA A 6 12.59 1.13 -14.01
C ALA A 6 11.68 2.02 -14.90
N PRO A 7 10.83 1.44 -15.76
CA PRO A 7 9.95 2.21 -16.65
C PRO A 7 8.89 3.03 -15.90
N TRP A 8 8.60 2.68 -14.65
CA TRP A 8 7.61 3.37 -13.80
C TRP A 8 8.25 3.87 -12.52
N GLY A 9 7.85 5.08 -12.11
CA GLY A 9 8.40 5.75 -10.94
C GLY A 9 7.85 5.16 -9.65
N ALA A 10 6.52 5.02 -9.55
CA ALA A 10 5.87 4.56 -8.33
C ALA A 10 4.61 3.73 -8.62
N THR A 11 4.26 2.80 -7.74
CA THR A 11 3.01 2.03 -7.80
C THR A 11 2.36 1.89 -6.42
N PHE A 12 1.08 1.52 -6.40
CA PHE A 12 0.27 1.34 -5.20
C PHE A 12 -0.87 0.37 -5.49
N ASP A 13 -1.45 -0.20 -4.42
CA ASP A 13 -2.66 -1.00 -4.52
C ASP A 13 -3.91 -0.11 -4.50
N SER A 14 -4.77 -0.20 -5.50
CA SER A 14 -5.95 0.66 -5.66
C SER A 14 -7.05 0.41 -4.63
N HIS A 15 -6.98 -0.69 -3.86
CA HIS A 15 -7.92 -0.95 -2.78
C HIS A 15 -7.71 0.02 -1.61
N GLY A 16 -8.80 0.63 -1.12
CA GLY A 16 -8.74 1.70 -0.14
C GLY A 16 -8.00 1.34 1.16
N TRP A 17 -8.20 0.15 1.69
CA TRP A 17 -7.56 -0.27 2.93
C TRP A 17 -6.04 -0.52 2.81
N ARG A 18 -5.53 -0.69 1.58
CA ARG A 18 -4.14 -1.11 1.31
C ARG A 18 -3.17 0.02 1.09
N SER A 19 -3.63 1.09 0.42
CA SER A 19 -2.79 2.27 0.11
C SER A 19 -3.43 3.57 0.58
N LEU A 20 -4.74 3.77 0.35
CA LEU A 20 -5.41 5.02 0.73
C LEU A 20 -5.34 5.25 2.25
N ALA A 21 -5.72 4.25 3.06
CA ALA A 21 -5.70 4.39 4.51
C ALA A 21 -4.29 4.70 5.07
N PRO A 22 -3.21 3.97 4.71
CA PRO A 22 -1.85 4.34 5.13
C PRO A 22 -1.41 5.73 4.67
N ILE A 23 -1.67 6.12 3.42
CA ILE A 23 -1.28 7.44 2.88
C ILE A 23 -2.06 8.56 3.59
N ALA A 24 -3.35 8.37 3.87
CA ALA A 24 -4.15 9.33 4.62
C ALA A 24 -3.61 9.46 6.07
N HIS A 25 -3.26 8.35 6.71
CA HIS A 25 -2.63 8.35 8.04
C HIS A 25 -1.29 9.09 8.07
N SER A 26 -0.48 9.01 7.00
CA SER A 26 0.79 9.74 6.98
C SER A 26 0.62 11.26 6.89
N MET A 27 -0.57 11.72 6.47
CA MET A 27 -1.02 13.11 6.58
C MET A 27 -1.59 13.40 7.97
N SER A 28 -2.60 12.65 8.42
CA SER A 28 -3.18 12.76 9.76
C SER A 28 -3.93 11.48 10.15
N PRO A 29 -3.89 11.04 11.41
CA PRO A 29 -4.70 9.92 11.92
C PRO A 29 -6.17 10.28 12.14
N HIS A 30 -6.56 11.56 11.98
CA HIS A 30 -7.94 12.05 12.15
C HIS A 30 -8.82 11.74 10.92
N VAL A 31 -8.95 10.45 10.61
CA VAL A 31 -9.63 9.92 9.41
C VAL A 31 -10.74 8.92 9.75
N TYR A 32 -11.28 9.01 10.97
CA TYR A 32 -12.33 8.11 11.45
C TYR A 32 -13.54 8.88 11.96
N THR A 33 -14.73 8.35 11.67
CA THR A 33 -15.99 8.84 12.25
C THR A 33 -16.04 8.55 13.75
N PRO A 34 -16.97 9.18 14.52
CA PRO A 34 -17.16 8.86 15.94
C PRO A 34 -17.46 7.37 16.22
N GLU A 35 -18.01 6.66 15.24
CA GLU A 35 -18.28 5.21 15.30
C GLU A 35 -17.04 4.35 15.03
N GLY A 36 -15.90 4.97 14.71
CA GLY A 36 -14.64 4.30 14.42
C GLY A 36 -14.51 3.76 13.00
N LEU A 37 -15.36 4.20 12.06
CA LEU A 37 -15.29 3.82 10.65
C LEU A 37 -14.34 4.76 9.89
N PHE A 38 -13.62 4.26 8.89
CA PHE A 38 -12.77 5.10 8.06
C PHE A 38 -13.64 6.11 7.28
N ASP A 39 -13.36 7.39 7.45
CA ASP A 39 -14.08 8.48 6.80
C ASP A 39 -13.41 8.84 5.46
N PHE A 40 -13.96 8.29 4.39
CA PHE A 40 -13.52 8.59 3.01
C PHE A 40 -13.75 10.04 2.58
N THR A 41 -14.49 10.82 3.37
CA THR A 41 -14.76 12.24 3.11
C THR A 41 -13.90 13.18 3.94
N SER A 42 -13.09 12.65 4.85
CA SER A 42 -12.15 13.44 5.63
C SER A 42 -11.12 14.12 4.73
N GLU A 43 -10.66 15.32 5.13
CA GLU A 43 -9.66 16.08 4.37
C GLU A 43 -8.39 15.27 4.06
N PRO A 44 -7.80 14.51 5.01
CA PRO A 44 -6.63 13.67 4.71
C PRO A 44 -6.93 12.55 3.71
N ALA A 45 -8.13 11.96 3.73
CA ALA A 45 -8.52 10.93 2.76
C ALA A 45 -8.68 11.52 1.34
N ILE A 46 -9.27 12.72 1.23
CA ILE A 46 -9.40 13.42 -0.05
C ILE A 46 -8.02 13.79 -0.61
N GLU A 47 -7.13 14.33 0.20
CA GLU A 47 -5.77 14.67 -0.23
C GLU A 47 -4.95 13.43 -0.61
N ALA A 48 -5.11 12.32 0.12
CA ALA A 48 -4.52 11.04 -0.25
C ALA A 48 -5.03 10.53 -1.61
N LEU A 49 -6.33 10.63 -1.90
CA LEU A 49 -6.89 10.27 -3.21
C LEU A 49 -6.34 11.16 -4.33
N LYS A 50 -6.19 12.46 -4.10
CA LYS A 50 -5.56 13.38 -5.06
C LYS A 50 -4.10 13.00 -5.33
N LEU A 51 -3.35 12.66 -4.29
CA LEU A 51 -1.97 12.19 -4.43
C LEU A 51 -1.91 10.86 -5.20
N MET A 52 -2.76 9.88 -4.87
CA MET A 52 -2.82 8.62 -5.61
C MET A 52 -3.12 8.85 -7.09
N LYS A 53 -4.03 9.77 -7.41
CA LYS A 53 -4.30 10.20 -8.80
C LYS A 53 -3.06 10.81 -9.47
N GLN A 54 -2.25 11.57 -8.75
CA GLN A 54 -0.98 12.09 -9.29
C GLN A 54 0.05 10.98 -9.50
N ILE A 55 0.14 10.01 -8.59
CA ILE A 55 1.03 8.84 -8.71
C ILE A 55 0.66 8.01 -9.96
N MET A 56 -0.63 7.90 -10.31
CA MET A 56 -1.04 7.19 -11.53
C MET A 56 -0.36 7.70 -12.80
N ALA A 57 0.05 8.97 -12.86
CA ALA A 57 0.75 9.52 -14.02
C ALA A 57 2.16 8.92 -14.23
N VAL A 58 2.73 8.29 -13.20
CA VAL A 58 4.06 7.64 -13.22
C VAL A 58 4.00 6.15 -12.87
N ALA A 59 2.80 5.58 -12.79
CA ALA A 59 2.57 4.19 -12.43
C ALA A 59 2.46 3.26 -13.64
N ASN A 60 2.38 1.96 -13.38
CA ASN A 60 2.02 0.97 -14.40
C ASN A 60 0.60 1.25 -14.94
N PRO A 61 0.37 1.08 -16.26
CA PRO A 61 -0.91 1.43 -16.89
C PRO A 61 -2.09 0.59 -16.37
N ASP A 62 -1.79 -0.62 -15.87
CA ASP A 62 -2.77 -1.59 -15.39
C ASP A 62 -3.19 -1.37 -13.92
N ILE A 63 -2.73 -0.30 -13.26
CA ILE A 63 -2.88 -0.10 -11.80
C ILE A 63 -4.33 -0.13 -11.28
N LEU A 64 -5.31 0.12 -12.14
CA LEU A 64 -6.74 0.08 -11.79
C LEU A 64 -7.46 -1.19 -12.23
N LEU A 65 -6.77 -2.14 -12.88
CA LEU A 65 -7.37 -3.43 -13.21
C LEU A 65 -7.54 -4.27 -11.94
N GLU A 66 -8.58 -5.10 -11.91
CA GLU A 66 -8.87 -5.97 -10.75
C GLU A 66 -7.73 -6.97 -10.44
N GLY A 67 -6.89 -7.27 -11.43
CA GLY A 67 -5.79 -8.23 -11.31
C GLY A 67 -6.28 -9.68 -11.27
N ALA A 68 -5.39 -10.58 -10.85
CA ALA A 68 -5.70 -12.00 -10.67
C ALA A 68 -5.56 -12.33 -9.19
N SER A 69 -6.60 -12.09 -8.39
CA SER A 69 -6.47 -12.26 -6.93
C SER A 69 -7.50 -13.20 -6.31
N ASP A 70 -7.00 -13.98 -5.36
CA ASP A 70 -7.72 -14.80 -4.41
C ASP A 70 -8.45 -13.92 -3.38
N ALA A 71 -9.62 -13.41 -3.76
CA ALA A 71 -10.42 -12.47 -2.98
C ALA A 71 -9.76 -11.09 -2.77
N GLY A 72 -9.03 -10.57 -3.76
CA GLY A 72 -8.42 -9.24 -3.68
C GLY A 72 -7.05 -9.22 -3.02
N VAL A 73 -6.49 -10.38 -2.63
CA VAL A 73 -5.37 -10.42 -1.69
C VAL A 73 -4.00 -10.39 -2.35
N ASN A 74 -3.73 -11.27 -3.31
CA ASN A 74 -2.41 -11.42 -3.94
C ASN A 74 -2.49 -11.24 -5.47
N GLY A 75 -1.36 -10.93 -6.12
CA GLY A 75 -1.31 -10.88 -7.59
C GLY A 75 -2.03 -9.68 -8.20
N THR A 76 -2.16 -8.60 -7.43
CA THR A 76 -2.67 -7.32 -7.92
C THR A 76 -1.68 -6.68 -8.91
N PRO A 77 -2.12 -5.78 -9.81
CA PRO A 77 -1.26 -5.23 -10.85
C PRO A 77 0.00 -4.53 -10.33
N ASP A 78 -0.08 -3.89 -9.16
CA ASP A 78 1.04 -3.28 -8.46
C ASP A 78 2.07 -4.32 -7.99
N GLU A 79 1.62 -5.45 -7.43
CA GLU A 79 2.50 -6.56 -7.03
C GLU A 79 3.20 -7.16 -8.24
N VAL A 80 2.48 -7.38 -9.34
CA VAL A 80 3.07 -7.93 -10.58
C VAL A 80 4.09 -6.96 -11.18
N ALA A 81 3.79 -5.65 -11.20
CA ALA A 81 4.70 -4.64 -11.72
C ALA A 81 5.99 -4.55 -10.88
N PHE A 82 5.86 -4.58 -9.55
CA PHE A 82 7.01 -4.51 -8.66
C PHE A 82 7.82 -5.82 -8.62
N ALA A 83 7.17 -6.98 -8.63
CA ALA A 83 7.83 -8.28 -8.72
C ALA A 83 8.64 -8.44 -10.01
N ALA A 84 8.16 -7.85 -11.12
CA ALA A 84 8.86 -7.80 -12.40
C ALA A 84 9.99 -6.74 -12.44
N GLN A 85 10.32 -6.10 -11.32
CA GLN A 85 11.37 -5.08 -11.21
C GLN A 85 11.15 -3.86 -12.13
N ARG A 86 9.87 -3.52 -12.39
CA ARG A 86 9.50 -2.43 -13.32
C ARG A 86 9.12 -1.12 -12.63
N VAL A 87 9.23 -1.04 -11.30
CA VAL A 87 8.81 0.13 -10.52
C VAL A 87 9.90 0.50 -9.51
N GLY A 88 10.20 1.80 -9.38
CA GLY A 88 11.19 2.31 -8.42
C GLY A 88 10.68 2.44 -6.97
N LEU A 89 9.44 2.87 -6.77
CA LEU A 89 8.82 3.07 -5.45
C LEU A 89 7.50 2.29 -5.33
N TYR A 90 7.29 1.64 -4.19
CA TYR A 90 6.07 0.86 -3.96
C TYR A 90 5.45 1.17 -2.60
N PHE A 91 4.25 1.72 -2.60
CA PHE A 91 3.45 1.91 -1.40
C PHE A 91 2.76 0.60 -1.02
N LYS A 92 3.36 -0.15 -0.09
CA LYS A 92 2.83 -1.44 0.38
C LYS A 92 3.26 -1.73 1.81
N TYR A 93 2.76 -2.86 2.30
CA TYR A 93 2.97 -3.44 3.60
C TYR A 93 4.45 -3.62 3.98
N PHE A 94 4.72 -3.58 5.28
CA PHE A 94 6.04 -3.83 5.86
C PHE A 94 6.66 -5.17 5.38
N ASN A 95 5.85 -6.21 5.15
CA ASN A 95 6.32 -7.52 4.70
C ASN A 95 6.52 -7.63 3.18
N ALA A 96 6.24 -6.59 2.39
CA ALA A 96 6.36 -6.64 0.94
C ALA A 96 7.79 -6.96 0.47
N PRO A 97 8.87 -6.32 0.97
CA PRO A 97 10.23 -6.66 0.56
C PRO A 97 10.59 -8.14 0.78
N LEU A 98 10.13 -8.73 1.89
CA LEU A 98 10.37 -10.15 2.18
C LEU A 98 9.69 -11.07 1.14
N ARG A 99 8.45 -10.73 0.73
CA ARG A 99 7.74 -11.46 -0.32
C ARG A 99 8.41 -11.31 -1.68
N MET A 100 8.82 -10.09 -2.01
CA MET A 100 9.36 -9.73 -3.33
C MET A 100 10.79 -10.21 -3.52
N ALA A 101 11.54 -10.48 -2.45
CA ALA A 101 12.85 -11.11 -2.50
C ALA A 101 12.86 -12.46 -3.23
N ALA A 102 11.72 -13.14 -3.32
CA ALA A 102 11.60 -14.40 -4.06
C ALA A 102 11.64 -14.22 -5.60
N SER A 103 11.35 -13.02 -6.11
CA SER A 103 11.26 -12.74 -7.55
C SER A 103 12.28 -11.70 -8.05
N TRP A 104 13.00 -11.03 -7.15
CA TRP A 104 14.01 -10.04 -7.51
C TRP A 104 15.37 -10.72 -7.74
N ASP A 105 16.06 -10.33 -8.82
CA ASP A 105 17.36 -10.89 -9.18
C ASP A 105 18.42 -10.59 -8.11
N ASP A 106 18.39 -9.37 -7.55
CA ASP A 106 19.16 -8.99 -6.36
C ASP A 106 18.22 -8.56 -5.22
N PRO A 107 17.96 -9.45 -4.23
CA PRO A 107 17.17 -9.10 -3.06
C PRO A 107 17.76 -7.96 -2.22
N LYS A 108 19.05 -7.64 -2.35
CA LYS A 108 19.68 -6.54 -1.60
C LYS A 108 19.30 -5.16 -2.14
N ALA A 109 18.78 -5.10 -3.37
CA ALA A 109 18.24 -3.87 -3.96
C ALA A 109 16.86 -3.49 -3.38
N LEU A 110 16.20 -4.40 -2.65
CA LEU A 110 14.96 -4.14 -1.96
C LEU A 110 15.23 -3.36 -0.68
N HIS A 111 14.71 -2.14 -0.61
CA HIS A 111 14.80 -1.29 0.56
C HIS A 111 13.42 -0.94 1.09
N LEU A 112 13.32 -0.83 2.42
CA LEU A 112 12.13 -0.37 3.11
C LEU A 112 12.39 1.01 3.69
N GLY A 113 11.48 1.94 3.42
CA GLY A 113 11.47 3.27 4.04
C GLY A 113 10.17 3.50 4.81
N PRO A 114 10.16 4.42 5.80
CA PRO A 114 8.93 4.92 6.38
C PRO A 114 8.08 5.62 5.31
N LEU A 115 6.77 5.69 5.52
CA LEU A 115 5.92 6.53 4.67
C LEU A 115 6.39 8.00 4.74
N PRO A 116 6.31 8.76 3.64
CA PRO A 116 6.65 10.17 3.66
C PRO A 116 5.80 10.90 4.69
N ARG A 117 6.47 11.64 5.60
CA ARG A 117 5.82 12.59 6.48
C ARG A 117 5.63 13.89 5.72
N PHE A 118 4.38 14.32 5.54
CA PHE A 118 4.09 15.62 4.96
C PHE A 118 4.56 16.75 5.88
N ALA A 119 4.89 17.92 5.32
CA ALA A 119 5.48 19.03 6.09
C ALA A 119 4.64 19.43 7.33
N ASN A 120 3.33 19.32 7.23
CA ASN A 120 2.37 19.58 8.32
C ASN A 120 1.71 18.29 8.85
N GLY A 121 2.24 17.12 8.48
CA GLY A 121 1.67 15.84 8.84
C GLY A 121 2.16 15.34 10.19
N GLU A 122 1.29 14.65 10.91
CA GLU A 122 1.63 14.01 12.19
C GLU A 122 2.57 12.81 11.99
N GLY A 123 2.57 12.22 10.79
CA GLY A 123 3.41 11.07 10.46
C GLY A 123 2.95 9.81 11.18
N SER A 124 1.83 9.25 10.74
CA SER A 124 1.31 7.96 11.20
C SER A 124 1.25 6.96 10.04
N THR A 125 1.04 5.69 10.36
CA THR A 125 0.62 4.67 9.41
C THR A 125 -0.33 3.70 10.10
N VAL A 126 -1.14 3.00 9.31
CA VAL A 126 -1.90 1.86 9.82
C VAL A 126 -0.98 0.67 10.06
N PHE A 127 -1.31 -0.13 11.07
CA PHE A 127 -0.70 -1.44 11.32
C PHE A 127 -1.83 -2.46 11.48
N TRP A 128 -1.87 -3.46 10.60
CA TRP A 128 -2.72 -4.64 10.76
C TRP A 128 -1.87 -5.80 11.23
N THR A 129 -2.46 -6.63 12.09
CA THR A 129 -1.87 -7.89 12.51
C THR A 129 -2.90 -8.99 12.33
N THR A 130 -2.41 -10.18 11.97
CA THR A 130 -3.20 -11.41 12.09
C THR A 130 -3.00 -11.95 13.51
N GLY A 131 -4.07 -12.44 14.13
CA GLY A 131 -4.02 -13.00 15.47
C GLY A 131 -4.96 -14.18 15.63
N CYS A 132 -4.82 -14.91 16.73
CA CYS A 132 -5.72 -15.98 17.12
C CYS A 132 -6.71 -15.45 18.17
N ALA A 133 -8.00 -15.77 18.00
CA ALA A 133 -9.02 -15.44 18.97
C ALA A 133 -9.54 -16.71 19.65
N LEU A 134 -9.76 -16.66 20.96
CA LEU A 134 -10.49 -17.72 21.66
C LEU A 134 -11.97 -17.64 21.27
N PHE A 135 -12.55 -18.75 20.84
CA PHE A 135 -13.98 -18.79 20.52
C PHE A 135 -14.81 -18.46 21.75
N LYS A 136 -15.79 -17.55 21.61
CA LYS A 136 -16.72 -17.18 22.68
C LYS A 136 -17.50 -18.39 23.25
N TYR A 137 -17.62 -19.47 22.48
CA TYR A 137 -18.32 -20.70 22.88
C TYR A 137 -17.51 -21.97 22.63
N GLY A 138 -16.17 -21.87 22.58
CA GLY A 138 -15.31 -23.06 22.50
C GLY A 138 -15.54 -23.96 23.72
N GLN A 139 -15.66 -25.27 23.51
CA GLN A 139 -15.92 -26.23 24.60
C GLN A 139 -14.70 -26.44 25.51
N ASN A 140 -13.48 -26.25 24.97
CA ASN A 140 -12.20 -26.38 25.68
C ASN A 140 -11.41 -25.06 25.55
N LYS A 141 -11.95 -23.95 26.06
CA LYS A 141 -11.21 -22.68 26.06
C LYS A 141 -10.03 -22.71 27.01
#